data_AF-A0A026VS15-F1
#
_entry.id   AF-A0A026VS15-F1
#
_cell.length_a   1.000
_cell.length_b   1.000
_cell.length_c   1.000
_cell.angle_alpha   90.00
_cell.angle_beta   90.00
_cell.angle_gamma   90.00
#
_symmetry.space_group_name_H-M   'P 1'
#
loop_
_entity.id
_entity.type
_entity.pdbx_description
1 polymer ?
#
loop_
_entity_poly.entity_id
_entity_poly.type
_entity_poly.pdbx_seq_one_letter_code
_entity_poly.pdbx_strand_id
1 'polypeptide(L)'
;VEGKEEGVKTIIGDFNARTGGEGRIMMGEEEEEGGGRKSRDEKVNREGRILLNFLEEKGWVLFNGNTKGDERGECTFTGGKGCTVIDYIIGDREIRESVIEMRVADKMDSDHQPVEVRIKGEVSRENVWRGGVDEGEEFGTRRGGKYSERGWGKLR
;
A
#
# COMPACT_ATOMS: atom_id res chain seq x y z
N VAL A 1 -12.83 -29.40 -6.26
CA VAL A 1 -12.29 -28.02 -6.25
C VAL A 1 -12.49 -27.55 -4.83
N GLU A 2 -11.45 -27.62 -4.01
CA GLU A 2 -11.52 -27.16 -2.62
C GLU A 2 -11.67 -25.63 -2.67
N GLY A 3 -12.77 -25.13 -2.11
CA GLY A 3 -13.03 -23.70 -2.03
C GLY A 3 -11.93 -23.07 -1.17
N LYS A 4 -11.20 -22.10 -1.73
CA LYS A 4 -10.32 -21.26 -0.92
C LYS A 4 -11.16 -20.65 0.19
N GLU A 5 -10.80 -20.88 1.45
CA GLU A 5 -11.49 -20.25 2.58
C GLU A 5 -11.47 -18.72 2.40
N GLU A 6 -12.64 -18.10 2.53
CA GLU A 6 -12.82 -16.66 2.48
C GLU A 6 -12.27 -16.04 3.78
N GLY A 7 -10.95 -15.92 3.87
CA GLY A 7 -10.24 -15.23 4.95
C GLY A 7 -9.89 -13.79 4.59
N VAL A 8 -9.73 -12.93 5.61
CA VAL A 8 -9.14 -11.60 5.43
C VAL A 8 -7.70 -11.76 4.99
N LYS A 9 -7.35 -11.23 3.81
CA LYS A 9 -5.99 -11.30 3.26
C LYS A 9 -5.18 -10.03 3.42
N THR A 10 -5.83 -8.92 3.77
CA THR A 10 -5.20 -7.59 3.85
C THR A 10 -5.94 -6.73 4.86
N ILE A 11 -5.20 -5.95 5.66
CA ILE A 11 -5.73 -4.92 6.56
C ILE A 11 -4.99 -3.61 6.24
N ILE A 12 -5.75 -2.51 6.16
CA ILE A 12 -5.24 -1.17 5.84
C ILE A 12 -5.88 -0.17 6.78
N GLY A 13 -5.10 0.78 7.31
CA GLY A 13 -5.62 1.90 8.08
C GLY A 13 -4.60 2.50 9.04
N ASP A 14 -5.07 3.42 9.88
CA ASP A 14 -4.31 4.00 10.99
C ASP A 14 -4.29 3.04 12.19
N PHE A 15 -3.08 2.58 12.54
CA PHE A 15 -2.88 1.70 13.69
C PHE A 15 -2.41 2.46 14.94
N ASN A 16 -2.07 3.75 14.82
CA ASN A 16 -1.37 4.53 15.85
C ASN A 16 -0.12 3.81 16.44
N ALA A 17 0.46 2.93 15.63
CA ALA A 17 1.58 2.06 15.99
C ALA A 17 2.83 2.51 15.24
N ARG A 18 3.94 2.72 15.95
CA ARG A 18 5.23 3.07 15.35
C ARG A 18 6.11 1.83 15.43
N THR A 19 6.50 1.29 14.28
CA THR A 19 7.21 -0.01 14.17
C THR A 19 8.70 0.14 13.85
N GLY A 20 9.23 1.36 13.79
CA GLY A 20 10.61 1.57 13.38
C GLY A 20 10.87 0.98 11.99
N GLY A 21 12.04 0.38 11.80
CA GLY A 21 12.40 -0.44 10.63
C GLY A 21 12.06 -1.95 10.76
N GLU A 22 11.27 -2.37 11.75
CA GLU A 22 10.98 -3.80 12.03
C GLU A 22 9.85 -4.41 11.15
N GLY A 23 9.35 -5.61 11.44
CA GLY A 23 8.16 -6.16 10.74
C GLY A 23 8.43 -6.77 9.37
N ARG A 24 9.67 -7.22 9.14
CA ARG A 24 10.05 -8.18 8.10
C ARG A 24 9.71 -9.60 8.58
N ILE A 25 9.35 -10.51 7.65
CA ILE A 25 9.45 -11.96 7.94
C ILE A 25 10.92 -12.38 7.80
N MET A 26 11.52 -12.83 8.90
CA MET A 26 12.81 -13.52 8.90
C MET A 26 12.66 -14.83 8.12
N MET A 27 13.17 -14.91 6.90
CA MET A 27 13.27 -16.17 6.15
C MET A 27 14.75 -16.53 5.98
N GLY A 28 15.24 -17.49 6.77
CA GLY A 28 16.54 -18.16 6.56
C GLY A 28 17.79 -17.38 6.97
N GLU A 29 18.95 -18.07 6.87
CA GLU A 29 20.29 -17.59 7.27
C GLU A 29 20.95 -16.66 6.23
N GLU A 30 20.35 -16.46 5.06
CA GLU A 30 20.83 -15.54 4.04
C GLU A 30 20.21 -14.15 4.28
N GLU A 31 20.74 -13.45 5.28
CA GLU A 31 20.80 -11.99 5.24
C GLU A 31 21.76 -11.60 4.11
N GLU A 32 21.27 -11.62 2.87
CA GLU A 32 22.00 -10.95 1.80
C GLU A 32 22.09 -9.46 2.13
N GLU A 33 23.32 -8.96 2.15
CA GLU A 33 23.75 -7.59 2.32
C GLU A 33 22.97 -6.64 1.38
N GLY A 34 21.76 -6.21 1.78
CA GLY A 34 20.86 -5.52 0.85
C GLY A 34 19.62 -4.84 1.42
N GLY A 35 19.45 -4.82 2.74
CA GLY A 35 18.56 -3.87 3.43
C GLY A 35 17.15 -4.39 3.75
N GLY A 36 16.88 -4.58 5.04
CA GLY A 36 15.53 -4.78 5.56
C GLY A 36 14.59 -3.58 5.30
N ARG A 37 13.30 -3.78 5.63
CA ARG A 37 12.25 -2.75 5.57
C ARG A 37 12.78 -1.41 6.10
N LYS A 38 12.52 -0.33 5.35
CA LYS A 38 12.89 1.03 5.75
C LYS A 38 11.70 1.79 6.32
N SER A 39 12.00 2.81 7.12
CA SER A 39 10.99 3.70 7.68
C SER A 39 11.64 5.04 7.98
N ARG A 40 10.99 6.14 7.60
CA ARG A 40 11.34 7.50 8.04
C ARG A 40 11.14 7.70 9.53
N ASP A 41 10.29 6.87 10.13
CA ASP A 41 10.06 6.82 11.55
C ASP A 41 10.80 5.63 12.17
N GLU A 42 11.94 5.88 12.81
CA GLU A 42 12.77 4.85 13.44
C GLU A 42 12.27 4.44 14.84
N LYS A 43 11.28 5.15 15.40
CA LYS A 43 10.83 4.88 16.77
C LYS A 43 9.89 3.67 16.80
N VAL A 44 10.08 2.84 17.82
CA VAL A 44 9.14 1.78 18.17
C VAL A 44 8.36 2.16 19.44
N ASN A 45 7.02 2.19 19.38
CA ASN A 45 6.18 2.43 20.57
C ASN A 45 5.61 1.11 21.13
N ARG A 46 4.81 1.18 22.21
CA ARG A 46 4.18 -0.02 22.81
C ARG A 46 3.26 -0.71 21.79
N GLU A 47 2.46 0.08 21.09
CA GLU A 47 1.47 -0.42 20.13
C GLU A 47 2.14 -1.02 18.90
N GLY A 48 3.29 -0.47 18.49
CA GLY A 48 4.18 -1.05 17.48
C GLY A 48 4.67 -2.44 17.86
N ARG A 49 5.12 -2.64 19.10
CA ARG A 49 5.53 -3.98 19.57
C ARG A 49 4.39 -4.99 19.56
N ILE A 50 3.19 -4.56 19.95
CA ILE A 50 1.99 -5.42 19.89
C ILE A 50 1.66 -5.79 18.45
N LEU A 51 1.70 -4.82 17.54
CA LEU A 51 1.46 -5.06 16.12
C LEU A 51 2.49 -6.04 15.55
N LEU A 52 3.79 -5.82 15.82
CA LEU A 52 4.86 -6.67 15.34
C LEU A 52 4.71 -8.13 15.80
N ASN A 53 4.38 -8.36 17.09
CA ASN A 53 4.11 -9.71 17.60
C ASN A 53 2.92 -10.36 16.88
N PHE A 54 1.84 -9.60 16.64
CA PHE A 54 0.69 -10.10 15.88
C PHE A 54 1.07 -10.50 14.44
N LEU A 55 1.92 -9.71 13.78
CA LEU A 55 2.39 -10.02 12.43
C LEU A 55 3.22 -11.29 12.38
N GLU A 56 4.11 -11.46 13.36
CA GLU A 56 4.93 -12.65 13.50
C GLU A 56 4.07 -13.90 13.74
N GLU A 57 3.14 -13.84 14.69
CA GLU A 57 2.21 -14.95 14.99
C GLU A 57 1.33 -15.32 13.79
N LYS A 58 0.93 -14.34 12.97
CA LYS A 58 0.10 -14.55 11.78
C LYS A 58 0.89 -14.92 10.52
N GLY A 59 2.22 -14.74 10.52
CA GLY A 59 3.04 -14.84 9.31
C GLY A 59 2.71 -13.76 8.27
N TRP A 60 2.34 -12.56 8.73
CA TRP A 60 1.99 -11.41 7.89
C TRP A 60 3.13 -10.40 7.83
N VAL A 61 3.12 -9.52 6.82
CA VAL A 61 4.17 -8.50 6.62
C VAL A 61 3.59 -7.11 6.48
N LEU A 62 4.39 -6.12 6.88
CA LEU A 62 4.20 -4.72 6.49
C LEU A 62 4.67 -4.51 5.05
N PHE A 63 3.86 -3.83 4.25
CA PHE A 63 4.22 -3.47 2.88
C PHE A 63 4.99 -2.14 2.81
N ASN A 64 4.68 -1.19 3.71
CA ASN A 64 5.38 0.09 3.82
C ASN A 64 6.88 -0.12 4.02
N GLY A 65 7.73 0.60 3.29
CA GLY A 65 9.17 0.48 3.43
C GLY A 65 9.78 -0.80 2.83
N ASN A 66 8.96 -1.67 2.26
CA ASN A 66 9.32 -3.00 1.77
C ASN A 66 8.67 -3.32 0.42
N THR A 67 8.17 -2.30 -0.28
CA THR A 67 7.47 -2.42 -1.55
C THR A 67 7.99 -1.37 -2.53
N LYS A 68 8.03 -1.72 -3.81
CA LYS A 68 8.41 -0.79 -4.88
C LYS A 68 7.55 0.47 -4.82
N GLY A 69 8.18 1.65 -4.86
CA GLY A 69 7.54 2.95 -4.76
C GLY A 69 7.51 3.54 -3.34
N ASP A 70 7.89 2.76 -2.33
CA ASP A 70 8.03 3.21 -0.93
C ASP A 70 9.29 2.63 -0.28
N GLU A 71 10.42 2.62 -0.98
CA GLU A 71 11.68 2.00 -0.53
C GLU A 71 12.30 2.71 0.69
N ARG A 72 11.85 3.93 0.99
CA ARG A 72 12.30 4.72 2.14
C ARG A 72 11.37 4.62 3.35
N GLY A 73 10.16 4.04 3.17
CA GLY A 73 9.10 4.01 4.18
C GLY A 73 8.67 5.41 4.56
N GLU A 74 8.11 6.14 3.60
CA GLU A 74 7.73 7.55 3.75
C GLU A 74 6.66 7.74 4.83
N CYS A 75 6.63 8.93 5.43
CA CYS A 75 5.69 9.23 6.51
C CYS A 75 4.26 9.23 6.02
N THR A 76 3.37 8.63 6.81
CA THR A 76 1.93 8.60 6.56
C THR A 76 1.15 9.56 7.43
N PHE A 77 1.80 10.15 8.44
CA PHE A 77 1.26 11.22 9.25
C PHE A 77 2.30 12.32 9.48
N THR A 78 1.85 13.57 9.41
CA THR A 78 2.61 14.76 9.75
C THR A 78 1.79 15.65 10.66
N GLY A 79 2.15 15.65 11.95
CA GLY A 79 1.51 16.49 12.97
C GLY A 79 2.49 17.46 13.63
N GLY A 80 2.02 18.20 14.63
CA GLY A 80 2.85 19.18 15.36
C GLY A 80 4.08 18.59 16.07
N LYS A 81 4.16 17.27 16.22
CA LYS A 81 5.30 16.52 16.80
C LYS A 81 6.23 15.94 15.74
N GLY A 82 6.02 16.28 14.46
CA GLY A 82 6.80 15.81 13.33
C GLY A 82 6.13 14.69 12.54
N CYS A 83 6.97 13.99 11.79
CA CYS A 83 6.66 12.99 10.79
C CYS A 83 6.64 11.59 11.43
N THR A 84 5.58 10.80 11.21
CA THR A 84 5.49 9.41 11.70
C THR A 84 4.94 8.47 10.65
N VAL A 85 5.22 7.17 10.81
CA VAL A 85 4.60 6.10 10.03
C VAL A 85 3.65 5.35 10.96
N ILE A 86 2.34 5.54 10.77
CA ILE A 86 1.28 4.94 11.62
C ILE A 86 0.12 4.33 10.82
N ASP A 87 -0.05 4.77 9.57
CA ASP A 87 -0.90 4.08 8.59
C ASP A 87 -0.11 2.98 7.87
N TYR A 88 -0.62 1.75 7.91
CA TYR A 88 0.04 0.60 7.28
C TYR A 88 -0.87 -0.15 6.32
N ILE A 89 -0.24 -0.76 5.32
CA ILE A 89 -0.83 -1.87 4.58
C ILE A 89 -0.15 -3.16 5.05
N ILE A 90 -0.98 -4.11 5.47
CA ILE A 90 -0.54 -5.37 6.03
C ILE A 90 -1.24 -6.50 5.29
N GLY A 91 -0.52 -7.54 4.92
CA GLY A 91 -1.13 -8.73 4.34
C GLY A 91 -0.29 -9.97 4.52
N ASP A 92 -0.90 -11.09 4.16
CA ASP A 92 -0.19 -12.36 4.06
C ASP A 92 0.80 -12.38 2.88
N ARG A 93 1.51 -13.51 2.77
CA ARG A 93 2.48 -13.72 1.70
C ARG A 93 1.85 -13.81 0.31
N GLU A 94 0.63 -14.38 0.17
CA GLU A 94 -0.06 -14.52 -1.12
C GLU A 94 -0.39 -13.13 -1.71
N ILE A 95 -0.91 -12.23 -0.88
CA ILE A 95 -1.16 -10.85 -1.31
C ILE A 95 0.14 -10.10 -1.54
N ARG A 96 1.16 -10.29 -0.69
CA ARG A 96 2.46 -9.62 -0.88
C ARG A 96 3.04 -9.89 -2.27
N GLU A 97 2.90 -11.10 -2.79
CA GLU A 97 3.35 -11.48 -4.14
C GLU A 97 2.51 -10.84 -5.26
N SER A 98 1.26 -10.45 -4.96
CA SER A 98 0.35 -9.79 -5.88
C SER A 98 0.49 -8.26 -5.90
N VAL A 99 1.15 -7.65 -4.90
CA VAL A 99 1.39 -6.21 -4.84
C VAL A 99 2.47 -5.80 -5.85
N ILE A 100 2.12 -4.86 -6.73
CA ILE A 100 2.98 -4.34 -7.79
C ILE A 100 3.77 -3.12 -7.30
N GLU A 101 3.09 -2.20 -6.65
CA GLU A 101 3.65 -0.96 -6.12
C GLU A 101 2.81 -0.43 -4.98
N MET A 102 3.46 0.37 -4.13
CA MET A 102 2.86 1.13 -3.06
C MET A 102 3.49 2.51 -3.05
N ARG A 103 2.71 3.55 -2.73
CA ARG A 103 3.24 4.89 -2.50
C ARG A 103 2.44 5.61 -1.43
N VAL A 104 3.08 6.59 -0.79
CA VAL A 104 2.40 7.62 -0.01
C VAL A 104 2.23 8.84 -0.91
N ALA A 105 0.99 9.28 -1.10
CA ALA A 105 0.67 10.40 -1.98
C ALA A 105 0.77 11.73 -1.23
N ASP A 106 1.20 12.78 -1.94
CA ASP A 106 1.22 14.14 -1.41
C ASP A 106 -0.19 14.74 -1.46
N LYS A 107 -0.86 14.83 -0.30
CA LYS A 107 -2.14 15.54 -0.17
C LYS A 107 -2.11 16.43 1.08
N MET A 108 -2.46 17.70 0.91
CA MET A 108 -2.35 18.71 1.98
C MET A 108 -3.62 18.91 2.82
N ASP A 109 -4.72 18.22 2.49
CA ASP A 109 -6.01 18.44 3.15
C ASP A 109 -6.16 17.68 4.49
N SER A 110 -5.16 16.91 4.89
CA SER A 110 -5.12 16.17 6.15
C SER A 110 -3.69 16.07 6.68
N ASP A 111 -3.56 15.93 7.99
CA ASP A 111 -2.34 15.52 8.67
C ASP A 111 -1.94 14.07 8.32
N HIS A 112 -2.87 13.24 7.85
CA HIS A 112 -2.59 11.93 7.26
C HIS A 112 -2.39 12.02 5.74
N GLN A 113 -1.31 11.42 5.25
CA GLN A 113 -1.02 11.28 3.83
C GLN A 113 -1.72 10.02 3.29
N PRO A 114 -2.39 10.10 2.12
CA PRO A 114 -3.03 8.93 1.51
C PRO A 114 -2.02 7.82 1.19
N VAL A 115 -2.37 6.58 1.54
CA VAL A 115 -1.58 5.40 1.20
C VAL A 115 -2.25 4.68 0.03
N GLU A 116 -1.51 4.51 -1.07
CA GLU A 116 -2.00 3.88 -2.28
C GLU A 116 -1.26 2.56 -2.54
N VAL A 117 -2.01 1.51 -2.89
CA VAL A 117 -1.46 0.21 -3.28
C VAL A 117 -2.06 -0.26 -4.59
N ARG A 118 -1.20 -0.80 -5.47
CA ARG A 118 -1.64 -1.46 -6.70
C ARG A 118 -1.41 -2.94 -6.59
N ILE A 119 -2.50 -3.68 -6.68
CA ILE A 119 -2.52 -5.14 -6.59
C ILE A 119 -2.86 -5.69 -7.98
N LYS A 120 -2.17 -6.74 -8.39
CA LYS A 120 -2.47 -7.47 -9.62
C LYS A 120 -3.81 -8.20 -9.45
N GLY A 121 -4.82 -7.75 -10.19
CA GLY A 121 -6.11 -8.44 -10.26
C GLY A 121 -6.18 -9.41 -11.43
N GLU A 122 -6.98 -10.47 -11.28
CA GLU A 122 -7.49 -11.27 -12.39
C GLU A 122 -8.87 -10.73 -12.77
N VAL A 123 -9.05 -10.27 -14.01
CA VAL A 123 -10.34 -9.77 -14.49
C VAL A 123 -11.17 -10.96 -14.96
N SER A 124 -12.07 -11.47 -14.11
CA SER A 124 -13.20 -12.27 -14.57
C SER A 124 -14.32 -11.33 -15.05
N ARG A 125 -15.07 -11.73 -16.07
CA ARG A 125 -16.12 -10.90 -16.72
C ARG A 125 -17.25 -10.45 -15.77
N GLU A 126 -17.31 -10.98 -14.57
CA GLU A 126 -18.32 -10.68 -13.55
C GLU A 126 -17.92 -9.54 -12.60
N ASN A 127 -16.64 -9.14 -12.56
CA ASN A 127 -16.11 -8.14 -11.61
C ASN A 127 -16.06 -6.70 -12.17
N VAL A 128 -16.87 -6.39 -13.18
CA VAL A 128 -16.98 -5.01 -13.68
C VAL A 128 -17.81 -4.19 -12.70
N TRP A 129 -17.13 -3.41 -11.87
CA TRP A 129 -17.77 -2.43 -10.99
C TRP A 129 -18.58 -1.44 -11.84
N ARG A 130 -19.90 -1.39 -11.64
CA ARG A 130 -20.84 -0.45 -12.28
C ARG A 130 -21.15 0.75 -11.37
N GLY A 131 -20.18 1.23 -10.61
CA GLY A 131 -20.35 2.42 -9.77
C GLY A 131 -19.82 3.65 -10.51
N GLY A 132 -20.71 4.62 -10.75
CA GLY A 132 -20.34 5.93 -11.27
C GLY A 132 -19.61 6.75 -10.21
N VAL A 133 -18.58 7.46 -10.65
CA VAL A 133 -18.00 8.61 -9.94
C VAL A 133 -18.32 9.83 -10.77
N ASP A 134 -19.07 10.76 -10.17
CA ASP A 134 -19.28 12.10 -10.70
C ASP A 134 -17.95 12.83 -10.85
N GLU A 135 -17.93 13.68 -11.86
CA GLU A 135 -16.79 14.32 -12.51
C GLU A 135 -15.92 15.16 -11.57
N GLY A 136 -14.59 15.03 -11.72
CA GLY A 136 -13.64 16.04 -11.26
C GLY A 136 -12.30 15.53 -10.73
N GLU A 137 -11.51 14.87 -11.57
CA GLU A 137 -10.06 15.10 -11.78
C GLU A 137 -9.44 13.94 -12.56
N GLU A 138 -8.91 14.27 -13.74
CA GLU A 138 -8.47 13.35 -14.77
C GLU A 138 -7.00 12.97 -14.53
N PHE A 139 -6.71 11.70 -14.20
CA PHE A 139 -5.39 11.12 -14.44
C PHE A 139 -5.51 9.95 -15.41
N GLY A 140 -5.15 10.25 -16.67
CA GLY A 140 -5.41 9.43 -17.84
C GLY A 140 -4.82 8.02 -17.75
N THR A 141 -5.69 7.04 -17.92
CA THR A 141 -5.31 5.69 -18.34
C THR A 141 -5.06 5.70 -19.85
N ARG A 142 -3.80 5.64 -20.28
CA ARG A 142 -3.48 5.25 -21.67
C ARG A 142 -3.67 3.74 -21.81
N ARG A 143 -4.90 3.29 -22.07
CA ARG A 143 -5.14 2.00 -22.72
C ARG A 143 -4.96 2.19 -24.22
N GLY A 144 -3.98 1.49 -24.78
CA GLY A 144 -3.88 1.30 -26.23
C GLY A 144 -5.09 0.50 -26.72
N GLY A 145 -5.89 1.10 -27.59
CA GLY A 145 -7.08 0.47 -28.15
C GLY A 145 -7.90 1.30 -29.14
N LYS A 146 -7.22 1.92 -30.13
CA LYS A 146 -7.71 2.55 -31.39
C LYS A 146 -8.65 3.76 -31.32
N TYR A 147 -8.13 4.92 -31.72
CA TYR A 147 -8.91 6.08 -32.18
C TYR A 147 -8.82 6.23 -33.71
N SER A 148 -9.94 6.59 -34.32
CA SER A 148 -10.01 7.21 -35.64
C SER A 148 -10.15 8.72 -35.47
N GLU A 149 -9.25 9.49 -36.08
CA GLU A 149 -9.23 10.94 -36.05
C GLU A 149 -10.41 11.52 -36.84
N ARG A 150 -11.27 12.35 -36.22
CA ARG A 150 -11.81 13.61 -36.78
C ARG A 150 -12.29 14.55 -35.68
N GLY A 151 -11.67 15.74 -35.63
CA GLY A 151 -12.38 16.98 -35.36
C GLY A 151 -12.33 17.53 -33.93
N TRP A 152 -11.18 18.04 -33.50
CA TRP A 152 -11.16 19.15 -32.53
C TRP A 152 -11.51 20.43 -33.28
N GLY A 153 -12.64 21.03 -32.91
CA GLY A 153 -13.20 22.19 -33.59
C GLY A 153 -13.96 23.11 -32.65
N LYS A 154 -13.18 23.85 -31.84
CA LYS A 154 -13.43 25.24 -31.41
C LYS A 154 -14.59 25.54 -30.42
N LEU A 155 -14.30 26.59 -29.64
CA LEU A 155 -15.19 27.54 -28.96
C LEU A 155 -15.67 27.09 -27.58
N ARG A 156 -15.66 27.93 -26.54
CA ARG A 156 -15.14 29.28 -26.34
C ARG A 156 -15.18 29.55 -24.84
#